data_AF-A0AAU8D715-F1
#
_entry.id   AF-A0AAU8D715-F1
#
_cell.length_a   1.000
_cell.length_b   1.000
_cell.length_c   1.000
_cell.angle_alpha   90.00
_cell.angle_beta   90.00
_cell.angle_gamma   90.00
#
_symmetry.space_group_name_H-M   'P 1'
#
loop_
_entity.id
_entity.type
_entity.pdbx_description
1 polymer ?
#
loop_
_entity_poly.entity_id
_entity_poly.type
_entity_poly.pdbx_seq_one_letter_code
_entity_poly.pdbx_strand_id
1 'polypeptide(L)'
;MFSYSAESVFRDFETDGILSSGKHYPRKVEIRSLVGALESAVTAFISKGGLLYPNKAAMDADLTRGLHQMAWVLGDPVVANNGVYRKTGGPGLGSWVRTGDLPYSFIKASNDGSGTANAIQATTPIPIPVADGGSLIVLNIFEDNTASPVTVSFNGDPPLTIKTNSGNDISIGGVTAGMIVAGYKSGTTLRLISDQASAAILAQIEALVEDAEEAAVAAQAAASSVLLTEFPTKAAAEAYAPAIAPDMLRLAGYTTAGDGGGALYKSVGSEPSHAGKFSITLSGGGVVWY
;
A
#
# COMPACT_ATOMS: atom_id res chain seq x y z
N MET A 1 34.79 0.60 38.08
CA MET A 1 35.63 1.81 37.94
C MET A 1 37.07 1.38 38.15
N PHE A 2 37.99 1.71 37.24
CA PHE A 2 39.39 1.29 37.34
C PHE A 2 40.05 1.95 38.56
N SER A 3 40.75 1.18 39.40
CA SER A 3 41.41 1.70 40.61
C SER A 3 42.65 2.57 40.32
N TYR A 4 43.18 2.50 39.09
CA TYR A 4 44.31 3.29 38.59
C TYR A 4 44.03 3.70 37.14
N SER A 5 44.44 4.91 36.74
CA SER A 5 44.38 5.38 35.35
C SER A 5 45.76 5.31 34.70
N ALA A 6 45.82 5.28 33.37
CA ALA A 6 47.10 5.35 32.66
C ALA A 6 47.85 6.65 32.99
N GLU A 7 47.13 7.75 33.13
CA GLU A 7 47.64 9.06 33.51
C GLU A 7 48.32 9.05 34.88
N SER A 8 47.73 8.41 35.90
CA SER A 8 48.34 8.38 37.24
C SER A 8 49.54 7.44 37.32
N VAL A 9 49.54 6.34 36.57
CA VAL A 9 50.59 5.31 36.61
C VAL A 9 51.79 5.67 35.73
N PHE A 10 51.57 6.32 34.59
CA PHE A 10 52.61 6.66 33.60
C PHE A 10 52.88 8.17 33.50
N ARG A 11 52.56 8.93 34.54
CA ARG A 11 52.91 10.36 34.62
C ARG A 11 54.42 10.58 34.43
N ASP A 12 54.78 11.75 33.92
CA ASP A 12 56.17 12.10 33.65
C ASP A 12 56.97 12.43 34.92
N PHE A 13 56.29 13.00 35.94
CA PHE A 13 56.92 13.53 37.17
C PHE A 13 56.30 12.96 38.46
N GLU A 14 57.08 12.90 39.54
CA GLU A 14 56.63 12.29 40.82
C GLU A 14 55.35 12.93 41.35
N THR A 15 55.23 14.25 41.21
CA THR A 15 53.97 14.98 41.35
C THR A 15 53.53 15.43 39.96
N ASP A 16 52.28 15.13 39.62
CA ASP A 16 51.74 15.41 38.31
C ASP A 16 51.87 16.90 37.93
N GLY A 17 52.37 17.17 36.72
CA GLY A 17 52.64 18.51 36.21
C GLY A 17 53.82 19.28 36.83
N ILE A 18 54.51 18.76 37.85
CA ILE A 18 55.59 19.49 38.55
C ILE A 18 56.97 18.98 38.12
N LEU A 19 57.60 19.71 37.19
CA LEU A 19 58.95 19.43 36.66
C LEU A 19 60.02 19.24 37.74
N SER A 20 59.95 20.02 38.83
CA SER A 20 60.94 19.98 39.91
C SER A 20 60.80 18.77 40.84
N SER A 21 59.72 17.99 40.74
CA SER A 21 59.50 16.80 41.59
C SER A 21 60.34 15.59 41.17
N GLY A 22 61.05 15.68 40.04
CA GLY A 22 61.88 14.61 39.51
C GLY A 22 61.08 13.63 38.65
N LYS A 23 61.81 12.77 37.93
CA LYS A 23 61.24 11.78 37.02
C LYS A 23 60.46 10.73 37.81
N HIS A 24 59.23 10.46 37.40
CA HIS A 24 58.45 9.39 38.00
C HIS A 24 58.94 8.01 37.56
N TYR A 25 58.96 7.07 38.50
CA TYR A 25 59.21 5.66 38.22
C TYR A 25 57.96 4.83 38.54
N PRO A 26 57.21 4.40 37.51
CA PRO A 26 55.99 3.62 37.70
C PRO A 26 56.22 2.38 38.55
N ARG A 27 55.38 2.18 39.58
CA ARG A 27 55.52 1.01 40.46
C ARG A 27 54.99 -0.23 39.75
N LYS A 28 55.75 -1.33 39.81
CA LYS A 28 55.36 -2.62 39.19
C LYS A 28 54.00 -3.15 39.66
N VAL A 29 53.56 -2.81 40.87
CA VAL A 29 52.24 -3.21 41.39
C VAL A 29 51.10 -2.44 40.72
N GLU A 30 51.29 -1.14 40.45
CA GLU A 30 50.29 -0.29 39.81
C GLU A 30 50.17 -0.62 38.32
N ILE A 31 51.30 -0.84 37.65
CA ILE A 31 51.32 -1.32 36.26
C ILE A 31 50.55 -2.64 36.14
N ARG A 32 50.82 -3.62 37.02
CA ARG A 32 50.11 -4.92 36.98
C ARG A 32 48.61 -4.77 37.27
N SER A 33 48.23 -3.86 38.15
CA SER A 33 46.82 -3.59 38.43
C SER A 33 46.10 -2.96 37.23
N LEU A 34 46.75 -2.01 36.54
CA LEU A 34 46.20 -1.36 35.34
C LEU A 34 46.10 -2.36 34.18
N VAL A 35 47.19 -3.09 33.90
CA VAL A 35 47.24 -4.10 32.82
C VAL A 35 46.25 -5.24 33.09
N GLY A 36 46.20 -5.77 34.32
CA GLY A 36 45.24 -6.83 34.66
C GLY A 36 43.78 -6.39 34.54
N ALA A 37 43.48 -5.11 34.79
CA ALA A 37 42.14 -4.57 34.59
C ALA A 37 41.81 -4.39 33.10
N LEU A 38 42.77 -3.99 32.27
CA LEU A 38 42.63 -3.96 30.81
C LEU A 38 42.46 -5.36 30.23
N GLU A 39 43.28 -6.33 30.65
CA GLU A 39 43.14 -7.74 30.27
C GLU A 39 41.77 -8.27 30.66
N SER A 40 41.29 -8.00 31.88
CA SER A 40 39.95 -8.39 32.32
C SER A 40 38.85 -7.76 31.47
N ALA A 41 38.99 -6.49 31.08
CA ALA A 41 38.04 -5.80 30.20
C ALA A 41 38.07 -6.35 28.77
N VAL A 42 39.25 -6.61 28.21
CA VAL A 42 39.46 -7.20 26.88
C VAL A 42 38.94 -8.64 26.85
N THR A 43 39.24 -9.45 27.85
CA THR A 43 38.69 -10.79 28.00
C THR A 43 37.17 -10.73 28.14
N ALA A 44 36.61 -9.80 28.91
CA ALA A 44 35.16 -9.62 28.98
C ALA A 44 34.56 -9.19 27.63
N PHE A 45 35.25 -8.37 26.83
CA PHE A 45 34.75 -7.99 25.51
C PHE A 45 34.86 -9.14 24.49
N ILE A 46 35.97 -9.87 24.45
CA ILE A 46 36.19 -10.97 23.49
C ILE A 46 35.38 -12.21 23.86
N SER A 47 35.23 -12.50 25.16
CA SER A 47 34.39 -13.63 25.62
C SER A 47 32.89 -13.32 25.61
N LYS A 48 32.51 -12.02 25.59
CA LYS A 48 31.11 -11.59 25.68
C LYS A 48 30.56 -10.74 24.53
N GLY A 49 31.39 -10.38 23.57
CA GLY A 49 31.04 -9.50 22.45
C GLY A 49 30.59 -10.28 21.23
N GLY A 50 29.37 -9.97 20.76
CA GLY A 50 28.87 -10.24 19.41
C GLY A 50 29.10 -11.65 18.86
N LEU A 51 28.64 -12.69 19.56
CA LEU A 51 28.71 -14.05 19.02
C LEU A 51 27.82 -14.16 17.78
N LEU A 52 28.38 -14.66 16.69
CA LEU A 52 27.65 -14.91 15.45
C LEU A 52 27.73 -16.39 15.10
N TYR A 53 26.57 -17.00 14.85
CA TYR A 53 26.49 -18.39 14.39
C TYR A 53 25.86 -18.48 13.01
N PRO A 54 26.31 -19.43 12.17
CA PRO A 54 25.74 -19.65 10.85
C PRO A 54 24.31 -20.21 10.92
N ASN A 55 24.01 -21.04 11.92
CA ASN A 55 22.70 -21.65 12.14
C ASN A 55 22.46 -21.91 13.64
N LYS A 56 21.20 -22.14 14.01
CA LYS A 56 20.77 -22.38 15.39
C LYS A 56 21.35 -23.68 15.95
N ALA A 57 21.52 -24.72 15.13
CA ALA A 57 22.11 -25.98 15.58
C ALA A 57 23.57 -25.80 16.05
N ALA A 58 24.38 -25.03 15.32
CA ALA A 58 25.74 -24.70 15.71
C ALA A 58 25.79 -23.88 17.01
N MET A 59 24.83 -22.97 17.21
CA MET A 59 24.69 -22.22 18.46
C MET A 59 24.26 -23.14 19.61
N ASP A 60 23.25 -23.99 19.42
CA ASP A 60 22.73 -24.91 20.44
C ASP A 60 23.79 -25.92 20.89
N ALA A 61 24.68 -26.35 19.99
CA ALA A 61 25.82 -27.22 20.30
C ALA A 61 26.88 -26.50 21.15
N ASP A 62 26.96 -25.18 21.07
CA ASP A 62 27.92 -24.37 21.83
C ASP A 62 27.36 -23.97 23.20
N LEU A 63 27.41 -24.94 24.12
CA LEU A 63 27.06 -24.72 25.52
C LEU A 63 28.22 -24.19 26.36
N THR A 64 29.40 -24.00 25.77
CA THR A 64 30.60 -23.52 26.50
C THR A 64 30.44 -22.07 26.98
N ARG A 65 29.46 -21.35 26.43
CA ARG A 65 29.20 -19.95 26.72
C ARG A 65 28.59 -19.76 28.10
N GLY A 66 28.97 -18.66 28.76
CA GLY A 66 28.46 -18.29 30.07
C GLY A 66 27.01 -17.82 30.05
N LEU A 67 26.43 -17.63 31.24
CA LEU A 67 25.09 -17.10 31.42
C LEU A 67 24.97 -15.68 30.84
N HIS A 68 23.81 -15.37 30.26
CA HIS A 68 23.47 -14.05 29.67
C HIS A 68 24.33 -13.64 28.48
N GLN A 69 25.05 -14.57 27.87
CA GLN A 69 25.72 -14.35 26.60
C GLN A 69 24.71 -14.12 25.49
N MET A 70 24.98 -13.15 24.62
CA MET A 70 24.14 -12.81 23.48
C MET A 70 24.77 -13.32 22.20
N ALA A 71 23.95 -13.90 21.33
CA ALA A 71 24.38 -14.39 20.03
C ALA A 71 23.36 -14.09 18.94
N TRP A 72 23.82 -13.92 17.71
CA TRP A 72 22.98 -13.70 16.54
C TRP A 72 23.08 -14.90 15.61
N VAL A 73 21.95 -15.29 15.01
CA VAL A 73 21.86 -16.30 13.95
C VAL A 73 21.33 -15.60 12.70
N LEU A 74 22.12 -15.59 11.62
CA LEU A 74 21.86 -14.76 10.42
C LEU A 74 21.66 -15.56 9.11
N GLY A 75 21.80 -16.88 9.11
CA GLY A 75 21.82 -17.69 7.89
C GLY A 75 21.31 -19.12 8.06
N ASP A 76 20.43 -19.37 9.03
CA ASP A 76 19.81 -20.68 9.21
C ASP A 76 18.86 -20.98 8.03
N PRO A 77 18.89 -22.21 7.46
CA PRO A 77 17.95 -22.62 6.41
C PRO A 77 16.48 -22.56 6.84
N VAL A 78 16.21 -22.74 8.14
CA VAL A 78 14.88 -22.51 8.71
C VAL A 78 14.79 -21.05 9.09
N VAL A 79 14.11 -20.26 8.26
CA VAL A 79 14.07 -18.79 8.39
C VAL A 79 13.70 -18.34 9.80
N ALA A 80 12.70 -18.98 10.44
CA ALA A 80 12.25 -18.71 11.80
C ALA A 80 13.35 -18.78 12.89
N ASN A 81 14.45 -19.48 12.63
CA ASN A 81 15.60 -19.58 13.53
C ASN A 81 16.55 -18.37 13.45
N ASN A 82 16.39 -17.48 12.47
CA ASN A 82 17.20 -16.28 12.38
C ASN A 82 16.69 -15.24 13.40
N GLY A 83 17.60 -14.74 14.24
CA GLY A 83 17.22 -13.97 15.42
C GLY A 83 18.36 -13.67 16.38
N VAL A 84 18.02 -12.94 17.43
CA VAL A 84 18.90 -12.67 18.57
C VAL A 84 18.56 -13.65 19.69
N TYR A 85 19.57 -14.29 20.26
CA TYR A 85 19.46 -15.30 21.29
C TYR A 85 20.29 -14.95 22.52
N ARG A 86 19.85 -15.47 23.67
CA ARG A 86 20.54 -15.36 24.95
C ARG A 86 20.77 -16.72 25.57
N LYS A 87 21.99 -16.97 26.04
CA LYS A 87 22.33 -18.18 26.79
C LYS A 87 21.71 -18.16 28.18
N THR A 88 21.07 -19.27 28.52
CA THR A 88 20.62 -19.62 29.87
C THR A 88 21.50 -20.74 30.42
N GLY A 89 21.69 -20.78 31.74
CA GLY A 89 22.63 -21.71 32.39
C GLY A 89 24.10 -21.27 32.31
N GLY A 90 24.91 -21.82 33.21
CA GLY A 90 26.36 -21.65 33.19
C GLY A 90 27.03 -22.46 32.07
N PRO A 91 28.35 -22.29 31.88
CA PRO A 91 29.11 -23.06 30.90
C PRO A 91 28.88 -24.58 31.03
N GLY A 92 28.64 -25.25 29.91
CA GLY A 92 28.33 -26.69 29.82
C GLY A 92 26.89 -27.07 30.18
N LEU A 93 26.05 -26.12 30.60
CA LEU A 93 24.67 -26.36 31.03
C LEU A 93 23.68 -25.41 30.33
N GLY A 94 22.38 -25.71 30.42
CA GLY A 94 21.29 -24.86 29.92
C GLY A 94 21.16 -24.80 28.39
N SER A 95 20.50 -23.78 27.86
CA SER A 95 20.16 -23.66 26.43
C SER A 95 20.20 -22.22 25.93
N TRP A 96 20.11 -22.04 24.61
CA TRP A 96 19.92 -20.73 23.99
C TRP A 96 18.44 -20.43 23.82
N VAL A 97 18.02 -19.26 24.27
CA VAL A 97 16.64 -18.80 24.21
C VAL A 97 16.56 -17.58 23.31
N ARG A 98 15.65 -17.56 22.35
CA ARG A 98 15.43 -16.40 21.47
C ARG A 98 14.94 -15.21 22.29
N THR A 99 15.55 -14.06 22.11
CA THR A 99 15.23 -12.83 22.84
C THR A 99 14.74 -11.69 21.96
N GLY A 100 14.91 -11.79 20.64
CA GLY A 100 14.42 -10.75 19.74
C GLY A 100 14.64 -11.07 18.26
N ASP A 101 14.02 -10.24 17.43
CA ASP A 101 14.22 -10.22 15.98
C ASP A 101 15.52 -9.49 15.63
N LEU A 102 16.01 -9.72 14.41
CA LEU A 102 17.18 -9.03 13.90
C LEU A 102 16.82 -7.58 13.54
N PRO A 103 17.69 -6.59 13.80
CA PRO A 103 17.40 -5.17 13.59
C PRO A 103 17.50 -4.79 12.09
N TYR A 104 16.61 -5.34 11.27
CA TYR A 104 16.45 -4.96 9.87
C TYR A 104 15.30 -4.00 9.69
N SER A 105 15.57 -2.84 9.07
CA SER A 105 14.53 -1.86 8.75
C SER A 105 13.72 -2.22 7.50
N PHE A 106 14.25 -3.11 6.64
CA PHE A 106 13.65 -3.49 5.37
C PHE A 106 13.72 -5.01 5.16
N ILE A 107 12.60 -5.60 4.72
CA ILE A 107 12.49 -7.01 4.35
C ILE A 107 11.98 -7.08 2.92
N LYS A 108 12.75 -7.73 2.04
CA LYS A 108 12.30 -8.04 0.69
C LYS A 108 11.55 -9.36 0.72
N ALA A 109 10.30 -9.34 0.30
CA ALA A 109 9.48 -10.52 0.08
C ALA A 109 9.37 -10.81 -1.41
N SER A 110 9.44 -12.09 -1.76
CA SER A 110 9.32 -12.59 -3.13
C SER A 110 8.06 -13.43 -3.26
N ASN A 111 7.13 -12.99 -4.11
CA ASN A 111 6.00 -13.76 -4.59
C ASN A 111 6.35 -14.31 -5.98
N ASP A 112 6.53 -15.63 -6.06
CA ASP A 112 6.89 -16.36 -7.28
C ASP A 112 5.69 -17.03 -7.97
N GLY A 113 4.46 -16.73 -7.50
CA GLY A 113 3.23 -17.32 -8.03
C GLY A 113 2.83 -18.64 -7.37
N SER A 114 3.47 -19.06 -6.27
CA SER A 114 3.10 -20.28 -5.53
C SER A 114 1.74 -20.21 -4.82
N GLY A 115 1.11 -19.03 -4.72
CA GLY A 115 -0.23 -18.80 -4.16
C GLY A 115 -1.31 -18.60 -5.23
N THR A 116 -2.40 -17.94 -4.84
CA THR A 116 -3.39 -17.39 -5.79
C THR A 116 -3.34 -15.87 -5.76
N ALA A 117 -3.90 -15.22 -6.79
CA ALA A 117 -4.15 -13.79 -6.86
C ALA A 117 -4.70 -13.12 -5.57
N ASN A 118 -5.49 -13.84 -4.76
CA ASN A 118 -6.10 -13.31 -3.53
C ASN A 118 -5.55 -13.95 -2.24
N ALA A 119 -4.79 -15.03 -2.36
CA ALA A 119 -4.13 -15.73 -1.26
C ALA A 119 -2.65 -15.92 -1.61
N ILE A 120 -1.89 -14.85 -1.45
CA ILE A 120 -0.49 -14.75 -1.85
C ILE A 120 0.37 -15.60 -0.91
N GLN A 121 1.28 -16.37 -1.50
CA GLN A 121 2.36 -17.03 -0.78
C GLN A 121 3.66 -16.32 -1.15
N ALA A 122 4.38 -15.84 -0.15
CA ALA A 122 5.62 -15.10 -0.34
C ALA A 122 6.74 -15.65 0.54
N THR A 123 7.96 -15.58 0.04
CA THR A 123 9.17 -15.99 0.75
C THR A 123 9.99 -14.78 1.16
N THR A 124 10.60 -14.84 2.34
CA THR A 124 11.49 -13.80 2.85
C THR A 124 12.78 -14.44 3.39
N PRO A 125 13.93 -13.78 3.25
CA PRO A 125 15.20 -14.34 3.72
C PRO A 125 15.34 -14.32 5.26
N ILE A 126 14.48 -13.55 5.95
CA ILE A 126 14.44 -13.39 7.40
C ILE A 126 12.99 -13.40 7.87
N PRO A 127 12.71 -13.81 9.13
CA PRO A 127 11.35 -13.80 9.66
C PRO A 127 10.75 -12.41 9.65
N ILE A 128 9.43 -12.37 9.47
CA ILE A 128 8.68 -11.15 9.74
C ILE A 128 8.75 -10.85 11.25
N PRO A 129 9.08 -9.61 11.67
CA PRO A 129 9.15 -9.27 13.07
C PRO A 129 7.83 -9.55 13.79
N VAL A 130 7.95 -10.07 15.02
CA VAL A 130 6.77 -10.39 15.84
C VAL A 130 6.04 -9.12 16.24
N ALA A 131 6.81 -8.07 16.56
CA ALA A 131 6.29 -6.75 16.90
C ALA A 131 5.74 -6.03 15.67
N ASP A 132 4.60 -5.37 15.87
CA ASP A 132 3.99 -4.53 14.83
C ASP A 132 4.89 -3.34 14.52
N GLY A 133 4.94 -2.95 13.23
CA GLY A 133 5.83 -1.89 12.77
C GLY A 133 7.33 -2.19 12.83
N GLY A 134 7.74 -3.44 13.11
CA GLY A 134 9.14 -3.79 13.32
C GLY A 134 10.06 -3.61 12.10
N SER A 135 9.51 -3.74 10.88
CA SER A 135 10.26 -3.55 9.63
C SER A 135 9.32 -3.24 8.47
N LEU A 136 9.78 -2.49 7.47
CA LEU A 136 9.04 -2.31 6.23
C LEU A 136 9.20 -3.56 5.35
N ILE A 137 8.08 -4.17 4.98
CA ILE A 137 8.04 -5.34 4.10
C ILE A 137 7.69 -4.85 2.69
N VAL A 138 8.53 -5.20 1.71
CA VAL A 138 8.34 -4.87 0.30
C VAL A 138 8.06 -6.15 -0.46
N LEU A 139 6.90 -6.22 -1.10
CA LEU A 139 6.35 -7.42 -1.75
C LEU A 139 6.00 -7.11 -3.20
N ASN A 140 6.44 -7.95 -4.13
CA ASN A 140 5.96 -7.91 -5.51
C ASN A 140 4.62 -8.65 -5.66
N ILE A 141 3.79 -8.20 -6.59
CA ILE A 141 2.52 -8.82 -6.96
C ILE A 141 2.69 -9.58 -8.26
N PHE A 142 2.33 -10.87 -8.27
CA PHE A 142 2.50 -11.75 -9.43
C PHE A 142 1.28 -11.77 -10.35
N GLU A 143 0.07 -11.72 -9.79
CA GLU A 143 -1.22 -11.77 -10.50
C GLU A 143 -2.13 -10.64 -10.04
N ASP A 144 -3.03 -10.19 -10.93
CA ASP A 144 -4.09 -9.23 -10.61
C ASP A 144 -5.08 -9.85 -9.62
N ASN A 145 -5.43 -9.13 -8.56
CA ASN A 145 -6.42 -9.64 -7.62
C ASN A 145 -7.84 -9.62 -8.22
N THR A 146 -8.55 -10.74 -8.08
CA THR A 146 -9.89 -10.95 -8.64
C THR A 146 -10.99 -10.93 -7.59
N ALA A 147 -10.63 -10.89 -6.30
CA ALA A 147 -11.55 -10.87 -5.17
C ALA A 147 -10.99 -9.97 -4.04
N SER A 148 -11.83 -9.79 -3.01
CA SER A 148 -11.50 -9.09 -1.78
C SER A 148 -12.04 -9.92 -0.60
N PRO A 149 -11.32 -10.07 0.53
CA PRO A 149 -10.02 -9.47 0.85
C PRO A 149 -8.83 -10.22 0.21
N VAL A 150 -7.71 -9.52 0.02
CA VAL A 150 -6.43 -10.10 -0.38
C VAL A 150 -5.62 -10.44 0.86
N THR A 151 -4.98 -11.61 0.87
CA THR A 151 -4.14 -12.08 1.98
C THR A 151 -2.73 -12.43 1.50
N VAL A 152 -1.75 -12.39 2.41
CA VAL A 152 -0.38 -12.85 2.16
C VAL A 152 0.14 -13.67 3.34
N SER A 153 0.71 -14.83 3.06
CA SER A 153 1.48 -15.63 4.02
C SER A 153 2.97 -15.52 3.69
N PHE A 154 3.81 -15.32 4.71
CA PHE A 154 5.26 -15.25 4.58
C PHE A 154 5.90 -16.51 5.16
N ASN A 155 6.69 -17.24 4.38
CA ASN A 155 7.38 -18.47 4.81
C ASN A 155 6.46 -19.54 5.45
N GLY A 156 5.18 -19.58 5.09
CA GLY A 156 4.20 -20.50 5.67
C GLY A 156 3.59 -20.06 7.00
N ASP A 157 3.91 -18.86 7.50
CA ASP A 157 3.27 -18.27 8.68
C ASP A 157 1.77 -18.00 8.43
N PRO A 158 0.96 -17.82 9.48
CA PRO A 158 -0.46 -17.48 9.32
C PRO A 158 -0.68 -16.28 8.38
N PRO A 159 -1.68 -16.33 7.48
CA PRO A 159 -1.90 -15.30 6.50
C PRO A 159 -2.26 -13.96 7.15
N LEU A 160 -1.66 -12.88 6.66
CA LEU A 160 -1.99 -11.50 7.00
C LEU A 160 -2.93 -10.94 5.94
N THR A 161 -4.02 -10.29 6.37
CA THR A 161 -4.89 -9.56 5.45
C THR A 161 -4.21 -8.27 4.99
N ILE A 162 -4.10 -8.08 3.68
CA ILE A 162 -3.55 -6.84 3.13
C ILE A 162 -4.61 -5.76 3.22
N LYS A 163 -4.26 -4.65 3.88
CA LYS A 163 -5.13 -3.48 4.07
C LYS A 163 -4.47 -2.24 3.50
N THR A 164 -5.26 -1.32 2.96
CA THR A 164 -4.75 -0.01 2.57
C THR A 164 -4.27 0.78 3.79
N ASN A 165 -3.58 1.90 3.56
CA ASN A 165 -3.20 2.80 4.65
C ASN A 165 -4.41 3.40 5.39
N SER A 166 -5.62 3.36 4.85
CA SER A 166 -6.84 3.75 5.58
C SER A 166 -7.46 2.59 6.37
N GLY A 167 -7.00 1.35 6.15
CA GLY A 167 -7.50 0.14 6.83
C GLY A 167 -8.60 -0.61 6.08
N ASN A 168 -8.89 -0.19 4.84
CA ASN A 168 -9.85 -0.87 3.98
C ASN A 168 -9.23 -2.11 3.33
N ASP A 169 -10.07 -3.07 2.97
CA ASP A 169 -9.63 -4.18 2.12
C ASP A 169 -9.25 -3.69 0.73
N ILE A 170 -8.32 -4.40 0.10
CA ILE A 170 -7.96 -4.15 -1.30
C ILE A 170 -9.17 -4.49 -2.17
N SER A 171 -9.63 -3.53 -2.98
CA SER A 171 -10.70 -3.73 -3.96
C SER A 171 -10.27 -4.70 -5.05
N ILE A 172 -11.22 -5.31 -5.76
CA ILE A 172 -10.94 -6.11 -6.96
C ILE A 172 -10.15 -5.25 -7.96
N GLY A 173 -9.06 -5.78 -8.53
CA GLY A 173 -8.14 -5.04 -9.40
C GLY A 173 -7.28 -3.98 -8.69
N GLY A 174 -7.37 -3.86 -7.35
CA GLY A 174 -6.60 -2.92 -6.55
C GLY A 174 -5.12 -3.30 -6.39
N VAL A 175 -4.70 -4.51 -6.72
CA VAL A 175 -3.28 -4.85 -6.89
C VAL A 175 -3.13 -5.61 -8.20
N THR A 176 -2.21 -5.14 -9.03
CA THR A 176 -1.98 -5.68 -10.39
C THR A 176 -0.63 -6.37 -10.49
N ALA A 177 -0.52 -7.31 -11.42
CA ALA A 177 0.71 -8.01 -11.75
C ALA A 177 1.85 -7.00 -12.05
N GLY A 178 3.02 -7.26 -11.48
CA GLY A 178 4.19 -6.38 -11.58
C GLY A 178 4.20 -5.21 -10.60
N MET A 179 3.11 -4.95 -9.86
CA MET A 179 3.11 -3.93 -8.82
C MET A 179 4.03 -4.34 -7.66
N ILE A 180 4.69 -3.34 -7.05
CA ILE A 180 5.39 -3.52 -5.78
C ILE A 180 4.61 -2.77 -4.70
N VAL A 181 4.21 -3.50 -3.67
CA VAL A 181 3.52 -2.95 -2.49
C VAL A 181 4.48 -2.95 -1.29
N ALA A 182 4.33 -1.97 -0.41
CA ALA A 182 5.12 -1.88 0.80
C ALA A 182 4.23 -1.62 2.01
N GLY A 183 4.52 -2.27 3.13
CA GLY A 183 3.68 -2.18 4.32
C GLY A 183 4.34 -2.70 5.59
N TYR A 184 3.67 -2.47 6.71
CA TYR A 184 4.06 -2.97 8.02
C TYR A 184 3.08 -4.03 8.50
N LYS A 185 3.58 -5.02 9.24
CA LYS A 185 2.72 -5.90 10.03
C LYS A 185 2.04 -5.07 11.13
N SER A 186 0.73 -5.26 11.27
CA SER A 186 -0.11 -4.69 12.31
C SER A 186 -1.15 -5.74 12.73
N GLY A 187 -0.91 -6.45 13.84
CA GLY A 187 -1.71 -7.59 14.25
C GLY A 187 -1.72 -8.70 13.20
N THR A 188 -2.91 -9.02 12.70
CA THR A 188 -3.17 -10.00 11.63
C THR A 188 -3.25 -9.36 10.24
N THR A 189 -2.78 -8.11 10.09
CA THR A 189 -2.83 -7.38 8.83
C THR A 189 -1.46 -6.94 8.35
N LEU A 190 -1.30 -6.85 7.03
CA LEU A 190 -0.22 -6.12 6.38
C LEU A 190 -0.80 -4.78 5.93
N ARG A 191 -0.49 -3.72 6.69
CA ARG A 191 -0.98 -2.37 6.41
C ARG A 191 -0.03 -1.68 5.45
N LEU A 192 -0.53 -1.41 4.24
CA LEU A 192 0.24 -0.73 3.21
C LEU A 192 0.53 0.72 3.59
N ILE A 193 1.68 1.24 3.16
CA ILE A 193 2.04 2.65 3.36
C ILE A 193 1.36 3.57 2.34
N SER A 194 0.99 3.04 1.18
CA SER A 194 0.21 3.71 0.16
C SER A 194 -1.26 3.29 0.24
N ASP A 195 -2.15 4.18 -0.18
CA ASP A 195 -3.56 3.85 -0.36
C ASP A 195 -3.84 3.53 -1.83
N GLN A 196 -4.79 2.62 -2.08
CA GLN A 196 -5.37 2.37 -3.40
C GLN A 196 -6.39 3.44 -3.80
N ALA A 197 -6.58 4.46 -2.95
CA ALA A 197 -7.53 5.54 -3.17
C ALA A 197 -7.50 6.10 -4.60
N SER A 198 -6.36 6.18 -5.30
CA SER A 198 -6.32 6.66 -6.69
C SER A 198 -7.12 5.79 -7.67
N ALA A 199 -7.13 4.47 -7.52
CA ALA A 199 -7.85 3.54 -8.40
C ALA A 199 -9.34 3.45 -8.04
N ALA A 200 -9.66 3.39 -6.74
CA ALA A 200 -11.04 3.38 -6.28
C ALA A 200 -11.76 4.71 -6.53
N ILE A 201 -11.05 5.85 -6.39
CA ILE A 201 -11.56 7.17 -6.75
C ILE A 201 -11.77 7.24 -8.27
N LEU A 202 -10.85 6.72 -9.09
CA LEU A 202 -11.04 6.69 -10.54
C LEU A 202 -12.28 5.88 -10.94
N ALA A 203 -12.46 4.68 -10.39
CA ALA A 203 -13.65 3.86 -10.67
C ALA A 203 -14.96 4.53 -10.21
N GLN A 204 -14.94 5.23 -9.07
CA GLN A 204 -16.10 6.01 -8.60
C GLN A 204 -16.37 7.23 -9.50
N ILE A 205 -15.32 7.89 -10.00
CA ILE A 205 -15.45 8.99 -10.95
C ILE A 205 -16.00 8.48 -12.28
N GLU A 206 -15.52 7.35 -12.79
CA GLU A 206 -16.00 6.75 -14.04
C GLU A 206 -17.50 6.40 -13.95
N ALA A 207 -17.94 5.77 -12.85
CA ALA A 207 -19.35 5.50 -12.61
C ALA A 207 -20.19 6.78 -12.50
N LEU A 208 -19.68 7.81 -11.83
CA LEU A 208 -20.37 9.10 -11.71
C LEU A 208 -20.49 9.83 -13.06
N VAL A 209 -19.50 9.66 -13.95
CA VAL A 209 -19.53 10.21 -15.31
C VAL A 209 -20.62 9.50 -16.13
N GLU A 210 -20.72 8.17 -16.05
CA GLU A 210 -21.78 7.40 -16.72
C GLU A 210 -23.18 7.84 -16.24
N ASP A 211 -23.39 7.93 -14.92
CA ASP A 211 -24.64 8.42 -14.33
C ASP A 211 -24.98 9.85 -14.79
N ALA A 212 -23.97 10.73 -14.92
CA ALA A 212 -24.16 12.10 -15.36
C ALA A 212 -24.52 12.20 -16.85
N GLU A 213 -23.96 11.33 -17.70
CA GLU A 213 -24.31 11.24 -19.12
C GLU A 213 -25.75 10.76 -19.31
N GLU A 214 -26.18 9.73 -18.57
CA GLU A 214 -27.57 9.27 -18.59
C GLU A 214 -28.55 10.36 -18.13
N ALA A 215 -28.22 11.07 -17.06
CA ALA A 215 -29.03 12.17 -16.55
C ALA A 215 -29.13 13.34 -17.57
N ALA A 216 -28.04 13.66 -18.28
CA ALA A 216 -28.04 14.68 -19.31
C ALA A 216 -28.93 14.30 -20.50
N VAL A 217 -28.87 13.03 -20.95
CA VAL A 217 -29.74 12.51 -22.01
C VAL A 217 -31.22 12.57 -21.59
N ALA A 218 -31.54 12.15 -20.37
CA ALA A 218 -32.90 12.20 -19.84
C ALA A 218 -33.42 13.65 -19.74
N ALA A 219 -32.58 14.59 -19.30
CA ALA A 219 -32.93 16.01 -19.25
C ALA A 219 -33.15 16.61 -20.64
N GLN A 220 -32.34 16.24 -21.64
CA GLN A 220 -32.51 16.70 -23.02
C GLN A 220 -33.80 16.16 -23.67
N ALA A 221 -34.13 14.90 -23.40
CA ALA A 221 -35.41 14.30 -23.82
C ALA A 221 -36.61 15.02 -23.17
N ALA A 222 -36.53 15.30 -21.87
CA ALA A 222 -37.56 16.04 -21.16
C ALA A 222 -37.71 17.48 -21.69
N ALA A 223 -36.62 18.21 -21.92
CA ALA A 223 -36.65 19.56 -22.47
C ALA A 223 -37.27 19.61 -23.89
N SER A 224 -37.00 18.60 -24.72
CA SER A 224 -37.60 18.48 -26.06
C SER A 224 -39.11 18.25 -26.01
N SER A 225 -39.62 17.63 -24.95
CA SER A 225 -41.06 17.42 -24.74
C SER A 225 -41.81 18.64 -24.20
N VAL A 226 -41.12 19.60 -23.57
CA VAL A 226 -41.73 20.75 -22.88
C VAL A 226 -41.86 22.00 -23.76
N LEU A 227 -41.03 22.15 -24.78
CA LEU A 227 -41.14 23.27 -25.72
C LEU A 227 -42.16 22.95 -26.82
N LEU A 228 -43.39 23.46 -26.66
CA LEU A 228 -44.38 23.48 -27.72
C LEU A 228 -43.81 24.31 -28.89
N THR A 229 -43.38 23.63 -29.96
CA THR A 229 -42.80 24.32 -31.11
C THR A 229 -43.93 24.97 -31.90
N GLU A 230 -43.96 26.31 -31.89
CA GLU A 230 -44.98 27.11 -32.57
C GLU A 230 -44.45 27.71 -33.88
N PHE A 231 -45.21 27.51 -34.95
CA PHE A 231 -44.94 28.08 -36.27
C PHE A 231 -46.01 29.07 -36.68
N PRO A 232 -45.66 30.16 -37.37
CA PRO A 232 -46.63 31.15 -37.83
C PRO A 232 -47.57 30.61 -38.91
N THR A 233 -47.13 29.65 -39.72
CA THR A 233 -47.86 29.09 -40.87
C THR A 233 -47.52 27.62 -41.10
N LYS A 234 -48.34 26.89 -41.86
CA LYS A 234 -48.05 25.51 -42.27
C LYS A 234 -46.74 25.40 -43.06
N ALA A 235 -46.50 26.31 -44.00
CA ALA A 235 -45.28 26.31 -44.81
C ALA A 235 -44.01 26.49 -43.95
N ALA A 236 -44.08 27.29 -42.87
CA ALA A 236 -42.97 27.46 -41.94
C ALA A 236 -42.70 26.17 -41.15
N ALA A 237 -43.74 25.43 -40.78
CA ALA A 237 -43.61 24.13 -40.14
C ALA A 237 -43.04 23.06 -41.09
N GLU A 238 -43.48 23.02 -42.36
CA GLU A 238 -42.95 22.07 -43.37
C GLU A 238 -41.46 22.31 -43.67
N ALA A 239 -40.98 23.55 -43.54
CA ALA A 239 -39.57 23.90 -43.70
C ALA A 239 -38.72 23.59 -42.45
N TYR A 240 -39.33 23.23 -41.32
CA TYR A 240 -38.61 22.88 -40.09
C TYR A 240 -37.97 21.51 -40.22
N ALA A 241 -36.64 21.45 -40.16
CA ALA A 241 -35.86 20.23 -40.33
C ALA A 241 -35.03 19.89 -39.08
N PRO A 242 -35.65 19.48 -37.96
CA PRO A 242 -34.93 19.15 -36.74
C PRO A 242 -34.22 17.79 -36.85
N ALA A 243 -33.28 17.54 -35.94
CA ALA A 243 -32.67 16.22 -35.79
C ALA A 243 -33.65 15.19 -35.17
N ILE A 244 -34.54 15.66 -34.28
CA ILE A 244 -35.58 14.86 -33.63
C ILE A 244 -36.92 15.59 -33.82
N ALA A 245 -37.93 14.89 -34.34
CA ALA A 245 -39.27 15.45 -34.50
C ALA A 245 -39.92 15.68 -33.14
N PRO A 246 -40.54 16.85 -32.89
CA PRO A 246 -41.33 17.09 -31.68
C PRO A 246 -42.65 16.30 -31.71
N ASP A 247 -43.12 15.82 -30.57
CA ASP A 247 -44.38 15.06 -30.50
C ASP A 247 -45.61 15.90 -30.83
N MET A 248 -45.53 17.21 -30.58
CA MET A 248 -46.59 18.16 -30.88
C MET A 248 -46.05 19.45 -31.49
N LEU A 249 -46.82 20.02 -32.41
CA LEU A 249 -46.53 21.29 -33.10
C LEU A 249 -47.76 22.18 -33.07
N ARG A 250 -47.57 23.48 -32.86
CA ARG A 250 -48.67 24.46 -32.97
C ARG A 250 -48.50 25.32 -34.20
N LEU A 251 -49.57 25.49 -34.98
CA LEU A 251 -49.65 26.53 -36.00
C LEU A 251 -50.45 27.72 -35.44
N ALA A 252 -49.91 28.93 -35.56
CA ALA A 252 -50.63 30.17 -35.25
C ALA A 252 -51.65 30.57 -36.34
N GLY A 253 -51.53 29.97 -37.53
CA GLY A 253 -52.41 30.12 -38.68
C GLY A 253 -52.06 29.14 -39.80
N TYR A 254 -52.91 28.95 -40.80
CA TYR A 254 -52.66 28.01 -41.90
C TYR A 254 -51.77 28.64 -42.98
N THR A 255 -52.17 29.80 -43.49
CA THR A 255 -51.47 30.56 -44.54
C THR A 255 -50.75 31.78 -43.95
N THR A 256 -51.35 32.43 -42.96
CA THR A 256 -50.78 33.58 -42.24
C THR A 256 -51.12 33.50 -40.77
N ALA A 257 -50.22 33.93 -39.88
CA ALA A 257 -50.51 33.93 -38.45
C ALA A 257 -51.79 34.72 -38.13
N GLY A 258 -52.71 34.11 -37.35
CA GLY A 258 -53.96 34.74 -36.96
C GLY A 258 -55.11 34.64 -37.97
N ASP A 259 -54.97 33.86 -39.05
CA ASP A 259 -56.03 33.64 -40.05
C ASP A 259 -57.18 32.74 -39.57
N GLY A 260 -57.16 32.32 -38.30
CA GLY A 260 -58.13 31.40 -37.72
C GLY A 260 -57.92 29.93 -38.13
N GLY A 261 -56.92 29.63 -38.97
CA GLY A 261 -56.53 28.28 -39.38
C GLY A 261 -55.47 27.63 -38.49
N GLY A 262 -55.15 28.24 -37.35
CA GLY A 262 -54.21 27.69 -36.38
C GLY A 262 -54.75 26.41 -35.71
N ALA A 263 -53.87 25.44 -35.50
CA ALA A 263 -54.22 24.17 -34.87
C ALA A 263 -53.03 23.56 -34.14
N LEU A 264 -53.33 22.68 -33.18
CA LEU A 264 -52.33 21.84 -32.52
C LEU A 264 -52.30 20.48 -33.23
N TYR A 265 -51.12 20.06 -33.64
CA TYR A 265 -50.86 18.82 -34.35
C TYR A 265 -50.07 17.86 -33.47
N LYS A 266 -50.29 16.56 -33.65
CA LYS A 266 -49.57 15.47 -32.98
C LYS A 266 -48.89 14.60 -34.03
N SER A 267 -47.65 14.22 -33.80
CA SER A 267 -46.92 13.36 -34.72
C SER A 267 -47.57 11.97 -34.85
N VAL A 268 -47.53 11.41 -36.05
CA VAL A 268 -47.99 10.05 -36.36
C VAL A 268 -46.98 9.32 -37.24
N GLY A 269 -46.91 8.00 -37.09
CA GLY A 269 -45.97 7.14 -37.83
C GLY A 269 -46.34 6.87 -39.29
N SER A 270 -47.53 7.26 -39.72
CA SER A 270 -48.03 7.07 -41.09
C SER A 270 -48.86 8.26 -41.55
N GLU A 271 -48.89 8.48 -42.87
CA GLU A 271 -49.61 9.59 -43.48
C GLU A 271 -51.11 9.56 -43.14
N PRO A 272 -51.67 10.61 -42.54
CA PRO A 272 -53.12 10.71 -42.31
C PRO A 272 -53.92 10.75 -43.61
N SER A 273 -55.21 10.36 -43.57
CA SER A 273 -56.09 10.42 -44.75
C SER A 273 -56.78 11.77 -44.97
N HIS A 274 -56.66 12.71 -44.02
CA HIS A 274 -57.36 14.00 -44.07
C HIS A 274 -56.55 15.11 -44.76
N ALA A 275 -57.24 16.10 -45.32
CA ALA A 275 -56.62 17.21 -46.05
C ALA A 275 -55.75 18.14 -45.18
N GLY A 276 -55.99 18.20 -43.87
CA GLY A 276 -55.26 19.08 -42.95
C GLY A 276 -53.84 18.62 -42.59
N LYS A 277 -53.39 17.48 -43.12
CA LYS A 277 -52.08 16.88 -42.80
C LYS A 277 -50.92 17.68 -43.37
N PHE A 278 -49.75 17.51 -42.78
CA PHE A 278 -48.48 17.91 -43.36
C PHE A 278 -47.36 17.01 -42.85
N SER A 279 -46.16 17.17 -43.41
CA SER A 279 -44.99 16.46 -42.93
C SER A 279 -43.81 17.39 -42.79
N ILE A 280 -42.87 16.98 -41.95
CA ILE A 280 -41.56 17.61 -41.84
C ILE A 280 -40.50 16.58 -42.23
N THR A 281 -39.39 17.08 -42.79
CA THR A 281 -38.23 16.24 -43.12
C THR A 281 -37.15 16.47 -42.09
N LEU A 282 -36.76 15.42 -41.37
CA LEU A 282 -35.67 15.46 -40.39
C LEU A 282 -34.34 15.71 -41.09
N SER A 283 -33.37 16.29 -40.37
CA SER A 283 -32.02 16.55 -40.92
C SER A 283 -31.30 15.28 -41.41
N GLY A 284 -31.71 14.09 -40.93
CA GLY A 284 -31.23 12.78 -41.38
C GLY A 284 -32.03 12.15 -42.54
N GLY A 285 -33.00 12.86 -43.12
CA GLY A 285 -33.80 12.42 -44.28
C GLY A 285 -35.07 11.63 -43.97
N GLY A 286 -35.39 11.39 -42.69
CA GLY A 286 -36.66 10.77 -42.28
C GLY A 286 -37.84 11.73 -42.40
N VAL A 287 -39.03 11.22 -42.70
CA VAL A 287 -40.27 12.03 -42.80
C VAL A 287 -41.19 11.68 -41.63
N VAL A 288 -41.70 12.72 -40.94
CA VAL A 288 -42.67 12.57 -39.86
C VAL A 288 -43.94 13.33 -40.22
N TRP A 289 -45.10 12.70 -40.00
CA TRP A 289 -46.41 13.23 -40.35
C TRP A 289 -47.12 13.85 -39.16
N TYR A 290 -47.89 14.89 -39.42
CA TYR A 290 -48.69 15.67 -38.47
C TYR A 290 -50.09 15.90 -39.04
#